data_AF-A0A931ZTS1-F1
#
_entry.id   AF-A0A931ZTS1-F1
#
_cell.length_a   1.000
_cell.length_b   1.000
_cell.length_c   1.000
_cell.angle_alpha   90.00
_cell.angle_beta   90.00
_cell.angle_gamma   90.00
#
_symmetry.space_group_name_H-M   'P 1'
#
loop_
_entity.id
_entity.type
_entity.pdbx_description
1 polymer ?
#
loop_
_entity_poly.entity_id
_entity_poly.type
_entity_poly.pdbx_seq_one_letter_code
_entity_poly.pdbx_strand_id
1 'polypeptide(L)'
;MADETPRRKWARAKGGGAHGLRRGAWYLVVNDAQPGVVFLDVRKNNVPVPRAMLEVVAEKPGKWSVVKWQETQRGARRASEQHLGLIYGVCPSCSERGKIEPPDAAQLTCEHCRGTFPVDWDHPC
;
A
#
# COMPACT_ATOMS: atom_id res chain seq x y z
N MET A 1 6.34 12.45 -32.48
CA MET A 1 5.25 12.94 -31.59
C MET A 1 5.34 12.08 -30.35
N ALA A 2 5.76 12.65 -29.23
CA ALA A 2 6.06 11.88 -28.03
C ALA A 2 4.79 11.23 -27.48
N ASP A 3 4.87 9.92 -27.23
CA ASP A 3 3.87 9.14 -26.52
C ASP A 3 3.77 9.67 -25.08
N GLU A 4 2.91 10.65 -24.85
CA GLU A 4 2.59 11.13 -23.51
C GLU A 4 1.58 10.17 -22.91
N THR A 5 2.00 8.91 -22.68
CA THR A 5 1.24 8.01 -21.82
C THR A 5 1.03 8.74 -20.50
N PRO A 6 -0.23 8.99 -20.06
CA PRO A 6 -0.48 9.77 -18.87
C PRO A 6 0.25 9.12 -17.70
N ARG A 7 1.15 9.87 -17.06
CA ARG A 7 1.93 9.38 -15.92
C ARG A 7 0.98 9.05 -14.79
N ARG A 8 0.68 7.76 -14.67
CA ARG A 8 -0.12 7.23 -13.57
C ARG A 8 0.63 7.49 -12.28
N LYS A 9 -0.03 8.12 -11.31
CA LYS A 9 0.51 8.30 -9.96
C LYS A 9 -0.10 7.26 -9.03
N TRP A 10 0.60 6.94 -7.96
CA TRP A 10 0.10 6.06 -6.90
C TRP A 10 0.14 6.75 -5.56
N ALA A 11 -0.78 6.38 -4.68
CA ALA A 11 -0.83 6.90 -3.33
C ALA A 11 -1.02 5.82 -2.28
N ARG A 12 -0.40 6.03 -1.12
CA ARG A 12 -0.53 5.20 0.07
C ARG A 12 -0.88 6.07 1.27
N ALA A 13 -1.67 5.54 2.19
CA ALA A 13 -1.99 6.25 3.42
C ALA A 13 -0.75 6.39 4.32
N LYS A 14 -0.52 7.59 4.84
CA LYS A 14 0.44 7.87 5.90
C LYS A 14 -0.14 7.36 7.22
N GLY A 15 0.48 6.37 7.83
CA GLY A 15 0.07 5.80 9.12
C GLY A 15 -1.08 4.79 9.06
N GLY A 16 -1.85 4.70 10.15
CA GLY A 16 -2.82 3.64 10.41
C GLY A 16 -4.09 3.69 9.56
N GLY A 17 -3.99 3.43 8.24
CA GLY A 17 -5.13 3.17 7.34
C GLY A 17 -6.32 4.12 7.49
N ALA A 18 -6.21 5.33 6.96
CA ALA A 18 -7.28 6.32 7.03
C ALA A 18 -8.34 6.09 5.93
N HIS A 19 -9.61 6.48 6.18
CA HIS A 19 -10.68 6.53 5.17
C HIS A 19 -10.96 5.21 4.43
N GLY A 20 -10.87 4.06 5.11
CA GLY A 20 -11.12 2.75 4.50
C GLY A 20 -9.98 2.24 3.62
N LEU A 21 -8.87 2.99 3.54
CA LEU A 21 -7.65 2.52 2.90
C LEU A 21 -6.99 1.44 3.74
N ARG A 22 -6.48 0.41 3.07
CA ARG A 22 -5.65 -0.63 3.67
C ARG A 22 -4.28 -0.04 3.94
N ARG A 23 -3.83 -0.09 5.20
CA ARG A 23 -2.46 0.28 5.59
C ARG A 23 -1.45 -0.50 4.74
N GLY A 24 -0.45 0.18 4.20
CA GLY A 24 0.58 -0.40 3.32
C GLY A 24 0.18 -0.56 1.85
N ALA A 25 -1.11 -0.43 1.49
CA ALA A 25 -1.55 -0.60 0.10
C ALA A 25 -1.32 0.68 -0.73
N TRP A 26 -0.94 0.46 -1.98
CA TRP A 26 -0.83 1.52 -2.98
C TRP A 26 -2.04 1.51 -3.90
N TYR A 27 -2.63 2.69 -4.09
CA TYR A 27 -3.82 2.92 -4.90
C TYR A 27 -3.49 3.80 -6.08
N LEU A 28 -4.14 3.55 -7.22
CA LEU A 28 -4.00 4.41 -8.38
C LEU A 28 -4.66 5.76 -8.08
N VAL A 29 -3.95 6.85 -8.36
CA VAL A 29 -4.51 8.20 -8.34
C VAL A 29 -5.32 8.40 -9.61
N VAL A 30 -6.62 8.62 -9.46
CA VAL A 30 -7.52 8.89 -10.61
C VAL A 30 -7.64 10.38 -10.89
N ASN A 31 -7.53 11.23 -9.86
CA ASN A 31 -7.55 12.68 -10.01
C ASN A 31 -6.84 13.34 -8.81
N ASP A 32 -5.89 14.24 -9.08
CA ASP A 32 -5.21 15.07 -8.07
C ASP A 32 -5.19 16.57 -8.40
N ALA A 33 -6.15 17.04 -9.20
CA ALA A 33 -6.25 18.45 -9.60
C ALA A 33 -6.58 19.40 -8.44
N GLN A 34 -7.27 18.91 -7.40
CA GLN A 34 -7.59 19.70 -6.21
C GLN A 34 -6.40 19.66 -5.22
N PRO A 35 -5.95 20.82 -4.68
CA PRO A 35 -4.79 20.84 -3.78
C PRO A 35 -4.99 20.02 -2.49
N GLY A 36 -6.21 20.00 -1.95
CA GLY A 36 -6.52 19.40 -0.65
C GLY A 36 -7.00 17.94 -0.70
N VAL A 37 -7.46 17.46 -1.85
CA VAL A 37 -8.12 16.15 -1.99
C VAL A 37 -7.58 15.42 -3.20
N VAL A 38 -7.28 14.14 -3.01
CA VAL A 38 -6.89 13.22 -4.09
C VAL A 38 -7.95 12.14 -4.17
N PHE A 39 -8.38 11.83 -5.40
CA PHE A 39 -9.28 10.71 -5.66
C PHE A 39 -8.44 9.48 -5.98
N LEU A 40 -8.71 8.39 -5.28
CA LEU A 40 -8.03 7.10 -5.44
C LEU A 40 -8.99 6.05 -5.98
N ASP A 41 -8.50 5.19 -6.86
CA ASP A 41 -9.20 3.95 -7.21
C ASP A 41 -9.00 2.92 -6.10
N VAL A 42 -10.05 2.74 -5.29
CA VAL A 42 -10.13 1.74 -4.23
C VAL A 42 -11.19 0.71 -4.62
N ARG A 43 -10.75 -0.46 -5.11
CA ARG A 43 -11.65 -1.54 -5.55
C ARG A 43 -12.66 -1.07 -6.61
N LYS A 44 -12.21 -0.31 -7.62
CA LYS A 44 -13.03 0.28 -8.70
C LYS A 44 -13.98 1.38 -8.24
N ASN A 45 -13.76 1.95 -7.05
CA ASN A 45 -14.52 3.08 -6.54
C ASN A 45 -13.59 4.28 -6.38
N ASN A 46 -14.06 5.45 -6.79
CA ASN A 46 -13.33 6.71 -6.59
C ASN A 46 -13.54 7.18 -5.15
N VAL A 47 -12.51 7.04 -4.32
CA VAL A 47 -12.55 7.45 -2.91
C VAL A 47 -11.79 8.78 -2.75
N PRO A 48 -12.46 9.86 -2.31
CA PRO A 48 -11.78 11.11 -2.00
C PRO A 48 -11.03 10.98 -0.67
N VAL A 49 -9.75 11.34 -0.68
CA VAL A 49 -8.90 11.30 0.52
C VAL A 49 -8.11 12.61 0.63
N PRO A 50 -8.08 13.27 1.81
CA PRO A 50 -7.25 14.44 2.03
C PRO A 50 -5.78 14.18 1.68
N ARG A 51 -5.22 15.04 0.82
CA ARG A 51 -3.84 14.91 0.30
C ARG A 51 -2.79 14.85 1.42
N ALA A 52 -3.03 15.57 2.52
CA ALA A 52 -2.14 15.60 3.67
C ALA A 52 -1.89 14.20 4.29
N MET A 53 -2.86 13.29 4.18
CA MET A 53 -2.76 11.91 4.70
C MET A 53 -2.16 10.93 3.70
N LEU A 54 -1.77 11.38 2.51
CA LEU A 54 -1.25 10.52 1.46
C LEU A 54 0.23 10.78 1.22
N GLU A 55 0.96 9.69 1.04
CA GLU A 55 2.22 9.66 0.31
C GLU A 55 1.90 9.40 -1.15
N VAL A 56 2.35 10.27 -2.06
CA VAL A 56 2.07 10.17 -3.50
C VAL A 56 3.37 10.03 -4.27
N VAL A 57 3.44 9.03 -5.14
CA VAL A 57 4.61 8.72 -5.97
C VAL A 57 4.24 8.72 -7.45
N ALA A 58 5.18 9.10 -8.31
CA ALA A 58 4.97 9.19 -9.77
C ALA A 58 5.24 7.87 -10.50
N GLU A 59 5.94 6.94 -9.86
CA GLU A 59 6.32 5.64 -10.44
C GLU A 59 5.60 4.49 -9.75
N LYS A 60 5.42 3.38 -10.48
CA LYS A 60 4.67 2.25 -9.96
C LYS A 60 5.44 1.71 -8.76
N PRO A 61 4.80 1.59 -7.59
CA PRO A 61 5.42 0.97 -6.46
C PRO A 61 5.94 -0.42 -6.87
N GLY A 62 7.22 -0.65 -6.61
CA GLY A 62 7.92 -1.88 -6.99
C GLY A 62 8.34 -2.72 -5.79
N LYS A 63 8.05 -2.27 -4.56
CA LYS A 63 8.44 -2.94 -3.31
C LYS A 63 7.22 -3.28 -2.46
N TRP A 64 7.29 -4.39 -1.73
CA TRP A 64 6.33 -4.70 -0.67
C TRP A 64 6.39 -3.66 0.43
N SER A 65 5.26 -3.08 0.77
CA SER A 65 5.16 -2.24 1.96
C SER A 65 5.15 -3.13 3.21
N VAL A 66 6.08 -2.91 4.13
CA VAL A 66 6.09 -3.62 5.42
C VAL A 66 5.18 -2.89 6.39
N VAL A 67 4.16 -3.55 6.91
CA VAL A 67 3.29 -3.00 7.96
C VAL A 67 3.74 -3.55 9.31
N LYS A 68 4.02 -2.66 10.26
CA LYS A 68 4.33 -3.03 11.65
C LYS A 68 3.23 -2.54 12.59
N TRP A 69 2.58 -3.47 13.27
CA TRP A 69 1.60 -3.19 14.31
C TRP A 69 2.26 -3.27 15.69
N GLN A 70 1.94 -2.29 16.54
CA GLN A 70 2.15 -2.42 17.98
C GLN A 70 0.93 -3.14 18.58
N GLU A 71 1.13 -3.98 19.60
CA GLU A 71 0.06 -4.76 20.23
C GLU A 71 -1.12 -3.91 20.75
N THR A 72 -0.81 -2.68 21.19
CA THR A 72 -1.79 -1.71 21.69
C THR A 72 -2.68 -1.11 20.59
N GLN A 73 -2.31 -1.28 19.31
CA GLN A 73 -3.06 -0.72 18.20
C GLN A 73 -4.23 -1.63 17.80
N ARG A 74 -5.44 -1.06 17.67
CA ARG A 74 -6.67 -1.80 17.32
C ARG A 74 -6.55 -2.67 16.06
N GLY A 75 -5.69 -2.30 15.10
CA GLY A 75 -5.46 -3.08 13.89
C GLY A 75 -4.62 -4.35 14.08
N ALA A 76 -3.83 -4.44 15.16
CA ALA A 76 -3.02 -5.61 15.49
C ALA A 76 -3.90 -6.86 15.66
N ARG A 77 -5.02 -6.74 16.38
CA ARG A 77 -5.98 -7.84 16.56
C ARG A 77 -6.53 -8.38 15.23
N ARG A 78 -6.88 -7.49 14.29
CA ARG A 78 -7.37 -7.88 12.97
C ARG A 78 -6.30 -8.55 12.11
N ALA A 79 -5.04 -8.15 12.26
CA ALA A 79 -3.93 -8.80 11.58
C ALA A 79 -3.66 -10.21 12.16
N SER A 80 -3.70 -10.34 13.49
CA SER A 80 -3.61 -11.62 14.19
C SER A 80 -4.74 -12.58 13.81
N GLU A 81 -5.98 -12.10 13.71
CA GLU A 81 -7.13 -12.90 13.24
C GLU A 81 -6.94 -13.43 11.80
N GLN A 82 -6.12 -12.77 10.98
CA GLN A 82 -5.78 -13.21 9.62
C GLN A 82 -4.50 -14.05 9.57
N HIS A 83 -3.97 -14.48 10.72
CA HIS A 83 -2.72 -15.25 10.85
C HIS A 83 -1.49 -14.56 10.24
N LEU A 84 -1.55 -13.24 10.02
CA LEU A 84 -0.45 -12.47 9.42
C LEU A 84 0.64 -12.11 10.44
N GLY A 85 0.32 -12.13 11.73
CA GLY A 85 1.18 -11.62 12.79
C GLY A 85 1.18 -10.09 12.88
N LEU A 86 2.08 -9.55 13.71
CA LEU A 86 2.24 -8.10 13.92
C LEU A 86 3.01 -7.42 12.78
N ILE A 87 3.75 -8.20 11.99
CA ILE A 87 4.54 -7.71 10.85
C ILE A 87 4.11 -8.49 9.61
N TYR A 88 3.67 -7.78 8.57
CA TYR A 88 3.29 -8.40 7.30
C TYR A 88 3.59 -7.49 6.12
N GLY A 89 3.64 -8.06 4.92
CA GLY A 89 3.83 -7.34 3.67
C GLY A 89 2.50 -7.02 2.98
N VAL A 90 2.46 -5.91 2.24
CA VAL A 90 1.40 -5.62 1.27
C VAL A 90 1.98 -5.55 -0.13
N CYS A 91 1.44 -6.37 -1.04
CA CYS A 91 1.93 -6.53 -2.40
C CYS A 91 1.81 -5.21 -3.17
N PRO A 92 2.88 -4.72 -3.82
CA PRO A 92 2.86 -3.46 -4.55
C PRO A 92 1.92 -3.49 -5.77
N SER A 93 1.67 -4.67 -6.34
CA SER A 93 0.90 -4.79 -7.58
C SER A 93 -0.59 -5.02 -7.37
N CYS A 94 -1.00 -5.80 -6.36
CA CYS A 94 -2.41 -6.15 -6.14
C CYS A 94 -2.95 -5.81 -4.74
N SER A 95 -2.15 -5.22 -3.86
CA SER A 95 -2.53 -4.90 -2.48
C SER A 95 -2.90 -6.11 -1.60
N GLU A 96 -2.55 -7.33 -2.03
CA GLU A 96 -2.73 -8.53 -1.23
C GLU A 96 -1.81 -8.52 0.00
N ARG A 97 -2.31 -9.00 1.13
CA ARG A 97 -1.50 -9.15 2.34
C ARG A 97 -0.78 -10.48 2.29
N GLY A 98 0.51 -10.47 2.60
CA GLY A 98 1.33 -11.66 2.67
C GLY A 98 2.11 -11.69 3.97
N LYS A 99 2.33 -12.89 4.50
CA LYS A 99 3.30 -13.07 5.59
C LYS A 99 4.70 -12.77 5.06
N ILE A 100 5.56 -12.31 5.95
CA ILE A 100 6.97 -12.14 5.64
C ILE A 100 7.71 -13.32 6.27
N GLU A 101 7.99 -14.33 5.44
CA GLU A 101 8.69 -15.54 5.83
C GLU A 101 9.79 -15.83 4.80
N PRO A 102 11.06 -16.03 5.22
CA PRO A 102 11.57 -15.90 6.58
C PRO A 102 11.51 -14.44 7.08
N PRO A 103 11.65 -14.20 8.41
CA PRO A 103 11.89 -12.86 8.93
C PRO A 103 13.04 -12.20 8.16
N ASP A 104 12.90 -10.92 7.84
CA ASP A 104 13.89 -10.14 7.08
C ASP A 104 14.10 -10.56 5.61
N ALA A 105 13.14 -11.28 5.00
CA ALA A 105 13.18 -11.63 3.58
C ALA A 105 13.44 -10.39 2.69
N ALA A 106 14.41 -10.50 1.78
CA ALA A 106 14.74 -9.44 0.83
C ALA A 106 13.69 -9.29 -0.29
N GLN A 107 13.01 -10.39 -0.64
CA GLN A 107 11.96 -10.44 -1.67
C GLN A 107 10.83 -11.37 -1.23
N LEU A 108 9.62 -11.11 -1.70
CA LEU A 108 8.44 -11.95 -1.49
C LEU A 108 7.69 -12.18 -2.79
N THR A 109 7.15 -13.38 -2.93
CA THR A 109 6.25 -13.76 -4.04
C THR A 109 4.82 -13.67 -3.57
N CYS A 110 4.00 -12.91 -4.29
CA CYS A 110 2.59 -12.74 -3.95
C CYS A 110 1.78 -13.97 -4.34
N GLU A 111 1.05 -14.58 -3.41
CA GLU A 111 0.21 -15.76 -3.70
C GLU A 111 -0.94 -15.44 -4.67
N HIS A 112 -1.43 -14.19 -4.68
CA HIS A 112 -2.54 -13.77 -5.54
C HIS A 112 -2.08 -13.42 -6.96
N CYS A 113 -1.13 -12.49 -7.12
CA CYS A 113 -0.69 -12.03 -8.44
C CYS A 113 0.55 -12.77 -8.98
N ARG A 114 1.15 -13.66 -8.18
CA ARG A 114 2.36 -14.44 -8.48
C ARG A 114 3.62 -13.62 -8.81
N GLY A 115 3.58 -12.32 -8.62
CA GLY A 115 4.73 -11.44 -8.82
C GLY A 115 5.70 -11.52 -7.66
N THR A 116 6.99 -11.53 -7.97
CA THR A 116 8.08 -11.46 -6.98
C THR A 116 8.62 -10.04 -6.94
N PHE A 117 8.67 -9.46 -5.75
CA PHE A 117 9.11 -8.08 -5.55
C PHE A 117 10.00 -7.95 -4.31
N PRO A 118 10.93 -6.99 -4.28
CA PRO A 118 11.71 -6.64 -3.10
C PRO A 118 10.83 -6.15 -1.95
N VAL A 119 11.32 -6.30 -0.71
CA VAL A 119 10.66 -5.82 0.51
C VAL A 119 11.23 -4.48 0.96
N ASP A 120 10.36 -3.52 1.30
CA ASP A 120 10.75 -2.19 1.77
C ASP A 120 10.89 -2.17 3.30
N TRP A 121 12.03 -2.64 3.79
CA TRP A 121 12.36 -2.62 5.22
C TRP A 121 12.71 -1.22 5.74
N ASP A 122 13.15 -0.33 4.85
CA ASP A 122 13.65 1.01 5.18
C ASP A 122 12.50 1.95 5.57
N HIS A 123 11.31 1.75 4.99
CA HIS A 123 10.14 2.61 5.20
C HIS A 123 8.89 1.83 5.65
N PRO A 124 8.91 1.25 6.87
CA PRO A 124 7.76 0.52 7.38
C PRO A 124 6.58 1.46 7.65
N CYS A 125 5.39 0.96 7.33
CA CYS A 125 4.10 1.62 7.48
C CYS A 125 3.48 1.44 8.86
#